data_AF-A0A955M9E9-F1
#
_entry.id   AF-A0A955M9E9-F1
#
_cell.length_a   1.000
_cell.length_b   1.000
_cell.length_c   1.000
_cell.angle_alpha   90.00
_cell.angle_beta   90.00
_cell.angle_gamma   90.00
#
_symmetry.space_group_name_H-M   'P 1'
#
loop_
_entity.id
_entity.type
_entity.pdbx_description
1 polymer ?
#
loop_
_entity_poly.entity_id
_entity_poly.type
_entity_poly.pdbx_seq_one_letter_code
_entity_poly.pdbx_strand_id
1 'polypeptide(L)' 'MENLPLIPGQDYLIDPQGRFVFTREYLLRRGFCCESGCRNCPYEGKRQATGESEMP' A
#
# COMPACT_ATOMS: atom_id res chain seq x y z
N MET A 1 15.33 -13.57 -0.25
CA MET A 1 15.33 -12.10 -0.46
C MET A 1 14.56 -11.86 -1.73
N GLU A 2 13.24 -11.97 -1.66
CA GLU A 2 12.40 -11.85 -2.86
C GLU A 2 12.08 -10.37 -3.07
N ASN A 3 12.87 -9.73 -3.94
CA ASN A 3 12.47 -8.49 -4.60
C ASN A 3 11.32 -8.86 -5.57
N LEU A 4 10.08 -8.92 -5.07
CA LEU A 4 8.95 -9.04 -5.98
C LEU A 4 8.91 -7.77 -6.85
N PRO A 5 8.93 -7.90 -8.17
CA PRO A 5 8.81 -6.76 -9.05
C PRO A 5 7.43 -6.12 -8.85
N LEU A 6 7.40 -4.79 -8.78
CA LEU A 6 6.16 -4.03 -8.72
C LEU A 6 5.36 -4.28 -10.01
N ILE A 7 4.12 -4.75 -9.87
CA ILE A 7 3.26 -5.06 -11.01
C ILE A 7 2.42 -3.81 -11.37
N PRO A 8 2.58 -3.23 -12.57
CA PRO A 8 1.76 -2.11 -13.01
C PRO A 8 0.28 -2.54 -13.10
N GLY A 9 -0.63 -1.70 -12.61
CA GLY A 9 -2.06 -2.03 -12.52
C GLY A 9 -2.47 -2.65 -11.18
N GLN A 10 -1.55 -3.29 -10.47
CA GLN A 10 -1.82 -3.95 -9.20
C GLN A 10 -1.12 -3.26 -8.03
N ASP A 11 0.18 -2.99 -8.14
CA ASP A 11 0.96 -2.35 -7.08
C ASP A 11 1.00 -0.82 -7.23
N TYR A 12 1.03 -0.34 -8.47
CA TYR A 12 0.99 1.08 -8.79
C TYR A 12 0.27 1.34 -10.10
N LEU A 13 -0.26 2.55 -10.22
CA LEU A 13 -0.88 3.10 -11.41
C LEU A 13 -0.07 4.30 -11.87
N ILE A 14 -0.09 4.57 -13.17
CA ILE A 14 0.52 5.77 -13.73
C ILE A 14 -0.61 6.72 -14.07
N ASP A 15 -0.67 7.85 -13.36
CA ASP A 15 -1.60 8.92 -13.67
C ASP A 15 -1.26 9.57 -15.03
N PRO A 16 -2.20 10.27 -15.68
CA PRO A 16 -1.95 10.96 -16.94
C PRO A 16 -0.84 12.03 -16.88
N GLN A 17 -0.39 12.42 -15.68
CA GLN A 17 0.80 13.25 -15.47
C GLN A 17 2.12 12.45 -15.38
N GLY A 18 2.12 11.13 -15.63
CA GLY A 18 3.30 10.27 -15.52
C GLY A 18 3.75 10.01 -14.08
N ARG A 19 2.86 10.20 -13.09
CA ARG A 19 3.18 10.01 -11.67
C ARG A 19 2.79 8.61 -11.22
N PHE A 20 3.68 7.97 -10.47
CA PHE A 20 3.40 6.69 -9.82
C PHE A 20 2.46 6.89 -8.63
N VAL A 21 1.27 6.31 -8.74
CA VAL A 21 0.26 6.27 -7.67
C VAL A 21 0.16 4.85 -7.17
N PHE A 22 0.77 4.61 -6.01
CA PHE A 22 0.70 3.32 -5.35
C PHE A 22 -0.73 2.98 -4.94
N THR A 23 -1.12 1.73 -5.17
CA THR A 23 -2.44 1.24 -4.79
C THR A 23 -2.49 0.99 -3.28
N ARG A 24 -3.71 0.96 -2.74
CA ARG A 24 -3.94 0.61 -1.33
C ARG A 24 -3.40 -0.78 -1.00
N GLU A 25 -3.53 -1.73 -1.91
CA GLU A 25 -3.04 -3.11 -1.73
C GLU A 25 -1.52 -3.16 -1.58
N TYR A 26 -0.78 -2.44 -2.42
CA TYR A 26 0.67 -2.36 -2.29
C TYR A 26 1.09 -1.75 -0.96
N LEU A 27 0.43 -0.65 -0.55
CA LEU A 27 0.69 -0.03 0.74
C LEU A 27 0.38 -0.99 1.90
N LEU A 28 -0.66 -1.82 1.80
CA LEU A 28 -0.96 -2.87 2.78
C LEU A 28 0.10 -3.98 2.81
N ARG A 29 0.53 -4.49 1.65
CA ARG A 29 1.58 -5.52 1.55
C ARG A 29 2.92 -5.03 2.07
N ARG A 30 3.23 -3.74 1.84
CA ARG A 30 4.43 -3.08 2.35
C ARG A 30 4.49 -3.11 3.88
N GLY A 31 3.34 -3.18 4.56
CA GLY A 31 3.28 -3.41 6.00
C GLY A 31 3.68 -2.20 6.87
N PHE A 32 4.01 -1.04 6.27
CA PHE A 32 4.36 0.16 7.04
C PHE A 32 3.85 1.46 6.40
N CYS A 33 3.47 2.41 7.26
CA CYS A 33 3.14 3.77 6.88
C CYS A 33 4.43 4.59 6.73
N CYS A 34 4.60 5.28 5.61
CA CYS A 34 5.73 6.19 5.40
C CYS A 34 5.46 7.63 5.87
N GLU A 35 4.33 7.86 6.54
CA GLU A 35 3.90 9.16 7.12
C GLU A 35 3.92 10.33 6.14
N SER A 36 3.91 10.06 4.83
CA SER A 36 4.02 11.07 3.78
C SER A 36 2.69 11.77 3.46
N GLY A 37 1.64 11.55 4.27
CA GLY A 37 0.32 12.17 4.09
C GLY A 37 -0.38 11.78 2.79
N CYS A 38 -0.25 10.52 2.35
CA CYS A 38 -0.88 10.05 1.12
C CYS A 38 -2.40 9.93 1.29
N ARG A 39 -3.18 10.53 0.39
CA ARG A 39 -4.66 10.52 0.43
C ARG A 39 -5.31 9.12 0.45
N ASN A 40 -4.63 8.12 -0.10
CA ASN A 40 -5.09 6.72 -0.13
C ASN A 40 -4.40 5.84 0.92
N CYS A 41 -3.78 6.44 1.94
CA CYS A 41 -3.03 5.69 2.93
C CYS A 41 -3.97 4.78 3.75
N PRO A 42 -3.81 3.45 3.69
CA PRO A 42 -4.62 2.54 4.49
C PRO A 42 -4.34 2.68 6.00
N TYR A 43 -3.23 3.31 6.37
CA TYR A 43 -2.78 3.48 7.75
C TYR A 43 -3.22 4.80 8.40
N GLU A 44 -3.71 5.78 7.63
CA GLU A 44 -4.08 7.11 8.15
C GLU A 44 -5.25 7.06 9.16
N GLY A 45 -6.05 5.98 9.14
CA GLY A 45 -7.08 5.71 10.15
C GLY A 45 -6.74 4.58 11.14
N LYS A 46 -5.62 3.86 10.99
CA LYS A 46 -5.29 2.72 11.85
C LYS A 46 -4.47 3.15 13.07
N ARG A 47 -5.11 3.91 13.97
CA ARG A 47 -4.72 3.93 15.40
C ARG A 47 -5.42 2.83 16.22
N GLN A 48 -6.34 2.06 15.63
CA GLN A 48 -7.06 0.98 16.31
C GLN A 48 -7.35 -0.18 15.35
N ALA A 49 -6.71 -1.32 15.63
CA ALA A 49 -6.97 -2.70 15.21
C ALA A 49 -5.59 -3.39 15.25
N THR A 50 -5.04 -3.65 16.44
CA THR A 50 -5.14 -4.96 17.12
C THR A 50 -4.89 -6.12 16.15
N GLY A 51 -3.89 -6.95 16.48
CA GLY A 51 -3.61 -8.20 15.78
C GLY A 51 -4.79 -9.18 15.82
N GLU A 52 -4.54 -10.34 15.19
CA GLU A 52 -5.45 -11.48 14.92
C GLU A 52 -6.41 -11.27 13.74
N SER A 53 -6.62 -12.22 12.82
CA SER A 53 -6.20 -13.62 12.75
C SER A 53 -6.45 -14.20 11.35
N GLU A 54 -5.55 -15.10 10.94
CA GLU A 54 -5.85 -16.39 10.29
C GLU A 54 -6.44 -16.43 8.87
N MET A 55 -5.60 -16.92 7.96
CA MET A 55 -5.98 -17.57 6.71
C MET A 55 -6.88 -18.80 6.98
N PRO A 56 -7.89 -19.04 6.14
CA PRO A 56 -8.22 -20.40 5.71
C PRO A 56 -7.33 -20.85 4.55
#